data_AF-A0A4R3JRP2-F1
#
_entry.id   AF-A0A4R3JRP2-F1
#
_cell.length_a   1.000
_cell.length_b   1.000
_cell.length_c   1.000
_cell.angle_alpha   90.00
_cell.angle_beta   90.00
_cell.angle_gamma   90.00
#
_symmetry.space_group_name_H-M   'P 1'
#
loop_
_entity.id
_entity.type
_entity.pdbx_description
1 polymer ?
#
loop_
_entity_poly.entity_id
_entity_poly.type
_entity_poly.pdbx_seq_one_letter_code
_entity_poly.pdbx_strand_id
1 'polypeptide(L)' 'MPKGNPTPQTIASEKYQKKAGWMTKGFKLKRELVEQFESACKEAGVSQAGKISELMKEFIEEVNSK' A
#
# COMPACT_ATOMS: atom_id res chain seq x y z
N MET A 1 -0.60 7.20 15.51
CA MET A 1 -0.01 8.36 16.18
C MET A 1 1.45 8.32 15.86
N PRO A 2 2.01 9.38 15.27
CA PRO A 2 3.43 9.43 14.96
C PRO A 2 4.19 9.30 16.29
N LYS A 3 5.18 8.41 16.34
CA LYS A 3 5.97 8.24 17.56
C LYS A 3 7.02 9.35 17.66
N GLY A 4 7.22 9.90 18.86
CA GLY A 4 8.21 10.96 19.12
C GLY A 4 7.60 12.37 19.08
N ASN A 5 8.34 13.34 18.54
CA ASN A 5 7.93 14.75 18.42
C ASN A 5 7.61 15.11 16.96
N PRO A 6 6.42 14.74 16.43
CA PRO A 6 6.08 14.99 15.03
C PRO A 6 5.83 16.47 14.75
N THR A 7 6.17 16.88 13.53
CA THR A 7 5.85 18.22 13.06
C THR A 7 4.33 18.39 12.87
N PRO A 8 3.81 19.63 12.92
CA PRO A 8 2.40 19.90 12.63
C PRO A 8 1.93 19.36 11.27
N GLN A 9 2.82 19.35 10.26
CA GLN A 9 2.54 18.80 8.94
C GLN A 9 2.31 17.28 9.00
N THR A 10 3.13 16.53 9.73
CA THR A 10 2.96 15.07 9.90
C THR A 10 1.64 14.75 10.59
N ILE A 11 1.23 15.55 11.58
CA ILE A 11 -0.06 15.38 12.27
C ILE A 11 -1.24 15.64 11.32
N ALA A 12 -1.16 16.70 10.51
CA ALA A 12 -2.18 17.03 9.52
C ALA A 12 -2.33 15.92 8.46
N SER A 13 -1.21 15.41 7.93
CA SER A 13 -1.19 14.30 6.98
C SER A 13 -1.80 13.03 7.56
N GLU A 14 -1.47 12.67 8.82
CA GLU A 14 -2.07 11.49 9.48
C GLU A 14 -3.60 11.67 9.66
N LYS A 15 -4.06 12.85 10.07
CA LYS A 15 -5.51 13.14 10.20
C LYS A 15 -6.23 12.98 8.87
N TYR A 16 -5.65 13.50 7.78
CA TYR A 16 -6.21 13.34 6.45
C TYR A 16 -6.25 11.88 6.01
N GLN A 17 -5.14 11.15 6.16
CA GLN A 17 -5.04 9.74 5.79
C GLN A 17 -6.11 8.90 6.50
N LYS A 18 -6.30 9.10 7.81
CA LYS A 18 -7.37 8.43 8.57
C LYS A 18 -8.76 8.80 8.06
N LYS A 19 -9.02 10.09 7.82
CA LYS A 19 -10.32 10.55 7.29
C LYS A 19 -10.63 9.95 5.92
N ALA A 20 -9.61 9.79 5.08
CA ALA A 20 -9.73 9.19 3.76
C ALA A 20 -9.68 7.64 3.77
N GLY A 21 -9.67 7.01 4.96
CA GLY A 21 -9.74 5.55 5.10
C GLY A 21 -8.45 4.80 4.80
N TRP A 22 -7.31 5.48 4.69
CA TRP A 22 -6.02 4.83 4.46
C TRP A 22 -5.60 4.04 5.70
N MET A 23 -5.19 2.79 5.49
CA MET A 23 -4.64 1.93 6.52
C MET A 23 -3.39 1.20 6.04
N THR A 24 -2.44 0.98 6.96
CA THR A 24 -1.27 0.15 6.69
C THR A 24 -1.51 -1.25 7.22
N LYS A 25 -1.45 -2.25 6.34
CA LYS A 25 -1.42 -3.66 6.72
C LYS A 25 -0.06 -4.24 6.34
N GLY A 26 0.69 -4.70 7.33
CA GLY A 26 2.01 -5.31 7.13
C GLY A 26 1.92 -6.83 7.03
N PHE A 27 2.56 -7.40 6.01
CA PHE A 27 2.75 -8.85 5.84
C PHE A 27 4.25 -9.15 5.73
N LYS A 28 4.66 -10.37 6.08
CA LYS A 28 6.02 -10.85 5.83
C LYS A 28 6.05 -11.52 4.45
N LEU A 29 6.96 -11.07 3.59
CA LEU A 29 7.18 -11.62 2.25
C LEU A 29 8.66 -12.00 2.08
N LYS A 30 8.96 -12.90 1.14
CA LYS A 30 10.35 -13.22 0.78
C LYS A 30 11.01 -12.00 0.14
N ARG A 31 12.25 -11.69 0.54
CA ARG A 31 13.01 -10.53 0.02
C ARG A 31 13.08 -10.53 -1.50
N GLU A 32 13.52 -11.64 -2.07
CA GLU A 32 13.68 -11.80 -3.52
C GLU A 32 12.40 -11.50 -4.29
N LEU A 33 11.25 -11.96 -3.78
CA LEU A 33 9.95 -11.70 -4.39
C LEU A 33 9.60 -10.20 -4.39
N VAL A 34 9.87 -9.51 -3.28
CA VAL A 34 9.57 -8.07 -3.14
C VAL A 34 10.47 -7.25 -4.06
N GLU A 35 11.76 -7.60 -4.17
CA GLU A 35 12.72 -6.92 -5.05
C GLU A 35 12.38 -7.13 -6.53
N GLN A 36 11.99 -8.35 -6.93
CA GLN A 36 11.52 -8.63 -8.28
C GLN A 36 10.24 -7.86 -8.61
N PHE A 37 9.28 -7.82 -7.68
CA PHE A 37 8.05 -7.05 -7.86
C PHE A 37 8.33 -5.55 -7.99
N GLU A 38 9.28 -5.02 -7.21
CA GLU A 38 9.72 -3.63 -7.32
C GLU A 38 10.32 -3.33 -8.69
N SER A 39 11.21 -4.19 -9.21
CA SER A 39 11.79 -4.02 -10.55
C SER A 39 10.71 -4.03 -11.63
N ALA A 40 9.79 -5.00 -11.57
CA ALA A 40 8.69 -5.11 -12.53
C ALA A 40 7.78 -3.87 -12.50
N CYS A 41 7.47 -3.33 -11.31
CA CYS A 41 6.68 -2.10 -11.19
C CYS A 41 7.41 -0.89 -11.79
N LYS A 42 8.73 -0.78 -11.60
CA LYS A 42 9.54 0.30 -12.19
C LYS A 42 9.56 0.22 -13.71
N GLU A 43 9.77 -0.97 -14.27
CA GLU A 43 9.75 -1.20 -15.72
C GLU A 43 8.39 -0.91 -16.34
N ALA A 44 7.30 -1.27 -15.64
CA ALA A 44 5.94 -0.99 -16.07
C ALA A 44 5.48 0.47 -15.81
N GLY A 45 6.28 1.29 -15.13
CA GLY A 45 5.94 2.68 -14.83
C GLY A 45 4.79 2.84 -13.82
N VAL A 46 4.56 1.85 -12.96
CA VAL A 46 3.48 1.85 -11.96
C VAL A 46 4.02 1.87 -10.53
N SER A 47 3.21 2.36 -9.59
CA SER A 47 3.55 2.25 -8.17
C SER A 47 3.24 0.86 -7.63
N GLN A 48 4.09 0.34 -6.74
CA GLN A 48 3.86 -0.94 -6.06
C GLN A 48 2.49 -0.97 -5.36
N ALA A 49 2.14 0.11 -4.65
CA ALA A 49 0.85 0.22 -3.96
C ALA A 49 -0.33 0.21 -4.94
N GLY A 50 -0.20 0.86 -6.10
CA GLY A 50 -1.22 0.85 -7.15
C GLY A 50 -1.43 -0.56 -7.70
N LYS A 51 -0.36 -1.25 -8.08
CA LYS A 51 -0.45 -2.61 -8.62
C LYS A 51 -0.97 -3.62 -7.60
N ILE A 52 -0.58 -3.51 -6.34
CA ILE A 52 -1.15 -4.33 -5.26
C ILE A 52 -2.66 -4.07 -5.11
N SER A 53 -3.09 -2.81 -5.19
CA SER A 53 -4.51 -2.45 -5.07
C SER A 53 -5.35 -3.01 -6.21
N GLU A 54 -4.80 -3.06 -7.43
CA GLU A 54 -5.41 -3.70 -8.60
C GLU A 54 -5.59 -5.21 -8.37
N LEU A 55 -4.49 -5.91 -8.03
CA LEU A 55 -4.52 -7.36 -7.75
C LEU A 55 -5.48 -7.73 -6.60
N MET A 56 -5.58 -6.89 -5.57
CA MET A 56 -6.54 -7.08 -4.48
C MET A 56 -7.99 -6.99 -4.98
N LYS A 57 -8.32 -6.02 -5.84
CA LYS A 57 -9.68 -5.88 -6.39
C LYS A 57 -10.04 -7.06 -7.28
N GLU A 58 -9.13 -7.44 -8.18
CA GLU A 58 -9.32 -8.59 -9.07
C GLU A 58 -9.61 -9.86 -8.28
N PHE A 59 -8.85 -10.13 -7.21
CA PHE A 59 -9.07 -11.30 -6.37
C PHE A 59 -10.39 -11.23 -5.58
N ILE A 60 -10.79 -10.04 -5.09
CA ILE A 60 -12.09 -9.84 -4.41
C ILE A 60 -13.24 -10.13 -5.38
N GLU A 61 -13.16 -9.62 -6.61
CA GLU A 61 -14.17 -9.84 -7.65
C GLU A 61 -14.25 -11.32 -8.04
N GLU A 62 -13.11 -12.00 -8.20
CA GLU A 62 -13.04 -13.44 -8.46
C GLU A 62 -13.73 -14.26 -7.36
N VAL A 63 -13.49 -13.92 -6.09
CA VAL A 63 -14.09 -14.63 -4.95
C VAL A 63 -15.57 -14.35 -4.82
N ASN A 64 -16.03 -13.12 -5.05
CA ASN A 64 -17.45 -12.75 -4.95
C ASN A 64 -18.30 -13.26 -6.12
N SER A 65 -17.67 -13.59 -7.25
CA SER A 65 -18.34 -14.13 -8.44
C SER A 65 -18.45 -15.66 -8.42
N LYS A 66 -17.96 -16.32 -7.36
CA LYS A 66 -18.15 -17.75 -7.07
C LYS A 66 -19.43 -17.97 -6.27
#